data_AF-A0A2E8V8G8-F1
#
_entry.id   AF-A0A2E8V8G8-F1
#
_cell.length_a   1.000
_cell.length_b   1.000
_cell.length_c   1.000
_cell.angle_alpha   90.00
_cell.angle_beta   90.00
_cell.angle_gamma   90.00
#
_symmetry.space_group_name_H-M   'P 1'
#
loop_
_entity.id
_entity.type
_entity.pdbx_description
1 polymer ?
#
loop_
_entity_poly.entity_id
_entity_poly.type
_entity_poly.pdbx_seq_one_letter_code
_entity_poly.pdbx_strand_id
1 'polypeptide(L)'
;MAQSGQEMLDESIQNCKEIADGLGQQSESWETSVVEIAEKFEELSDTFFFKTMPSVPVTRTAMRNSAELLELKQAGDWEAFSTTLSDLIESAQVVIEKAGMKGTTLT
;
A
#
# COMPACT_ATOMS: atom_id res chain seq x y z
N MET A 1 5.38 11.50 -18.71
CA MET A 1 6.58 10.78 -18.22
C MET A 1 6.09 9.55 -17.47
N ALA A 2 6.78 8.42 -17.53
CA ALA A 2 6.41 7.26 -16.71
C ALA A 2 6.83 7.57 -15.26
N GLN A 3 5.89 7.48 -14.33
CA GLN A 3 6.12 7.65 -12.89
C GLN A 3 7.12 6.59 -12.40
N SER A 4 8.10 7.03 -11.61
CA SER A 4 9.16 6.19 -11.06
C SER A 4 8.64 5.25 -9.98
N GLY A 5 9.40 4.18 -9.70
CA GLY A 5 9.12 3.26 -8.59
C GLY A 5 8.94 3.97 -7.26
N GLN A 6 9.74 5.01 -6.99
CA GLN A 6 9.68 5.79 -5.77
C GLN A 6 8.43 6.67 -5.71
N GLU A 7 8.12 7.42 -6.77
CA GLU A 7 6.90 8.24 -6.81
C GLU A 7 5.63 7.39 -6.65
N MET A 8 5.60 6.17 -7.21
CA MET A 8 4.46 5.26 -7.03
C MET A 8 4.36 4.72 -5.59
N LEU A 9 5.51 4.52 -4.93
CA LEU A 9 5.54 4.09 -3.53
C LEU A 9 5.07 5.22 -2.60
N ASP A 10 5.55 6.44 -2.82
CA ASP A 10 5.17 7.63 -2.07
C ASP A 10 3.66 7.91 -2.18
N GLU A 11 3.10 7.76 -3.38
CA GLU A 11 1.65 7.87 -3.60
C GLU A 11 0.88 6.76 -2.87
N SER A 12 1.38 5.52 -2.89
CA SER A 12 0.77 4.42 -2.15
C SER A 12 0.76 4.68 -0.63
N ILE A 13 1.86 5.22 -0.08
CA ILE A 13 1.97 5.62 1.33
C ILE A 13 0.93 6.68 1.67
N GLN A 14 0.83 7.72 0.85
CA GLN A 14 -0.11 8.82 1.06
C GLN A 14 -1.56 8.32 1.03
N ASN A 15 -1.91 7.48 0.05
CA ASN A 15 -3.23 6.87 -0.04
C ASN A 15 -3.53 6.02 1.20
N CYS A 16 -2.61 5.17 1.64
CA CYS A 16 -2.80 4.36 2.85
C CYS A 16 -3.05 5.23 4.10
N LYS A 17 -2.31 6.33 4.27
CA LYS A 17 -2.54 7.26 5.39
C LYS A 17 -3.92 7.90 5.33
N GLU A 18 -4.36 8.32 4.15
CA GLU A 18 -5.70 8.87 3.95
C GLU A 18 -6.80 7.83 4.15
N ILE A 19 -6.55 6.58 3.78
CA ILE A 19 -7.46 5.46 4.03
C ILE A 19 -7.58 5.22 5.53
N ALA A 20 -6.46 5.10 6.25
CA ALA A 20 -6.42 4.85 7.68
C ALA A 20 -7.16 5.92 8.50
N ASP A 21 -7.10 7.20 8.08
CA ASP A 21 -7.78 8.29 8.77
C ASP A 21 -9.30 8.05 8.91
N GLY A 22 -9.75 7.78 10.13
CA GLY A 22 -11.16 7.49 10.44
C GLY A 22 -11.62 6.07 10.12
N LEU A 23 -10.77 5.20 9.57
CA LEU A 23 -11.11 3.79 9.29
C LEU A 23 -11.36 2.98 10.56
N GLY A 24 -10.70 3.33 11.67
CA GLY A 24 -10.90 2.67 12.97
C GLY A 24 -12.32 2.75 13.51
N GLN A 25 -13.10 3.72 13.08
CA GLN A 25 -14.52 3.81 13.43
C GLN A 25 -15.36 2.70 12.78
N GLN A 26 -14.89 2.19 11.64
CA GLN A 26 -15.53 1.11 10.90
C GLN A 26 -14.90 -0.24 11.27
N SER A 27 -13.58 -0.33 11.26
CA SER A 27 -12.84 -1.56 11.55
C SER A 27 -11.41 -1.26 11.97
N GLU A 28 -11.11 -1.49 13.25
CA GLU A 28 -9.76 -1.34 13.82
C GLU A 28 -8.75 -2.30 13.16
N SER A 29 -9.19 -3.51 12.76
CA SER A 29 -8.32 -4.45 12.05
C SER A 29 -7.93 -3.93 10.67
N TRP A 30 -8.86 -3.31 9.93
CA TRP A 30 -8.54 -2.74 8.62
C TRP A 30 -7.61 -1.54 8.74
N GLU A 31 -7.84 -0.67 9.72
CA GLU A 31 -6.93 0.44 10.02
C GLU A 31 -5.53 -0.08 10.34
N THR A 32 -5.42 -1.10 11.18
CA THR A 32 -4.14 -1.72 11.55
C THR A 32 -3.39 -2.22 10.31
N SER A 33 -4.04 -3.00 9.44
CA SER A 33 -3.42 -3.50 8.21
C SER A 33 -2.95 -2.38 7.28
N VAL A 34 -3.76 -1.34 7.09
CA VAL A 34 -3.41 -0.21 6.21
C VAL A 34 -2.26 0.61 6.79
N VAL A 35 -2.24 0.84 8.10
CA VAL A 35 -1.13 1.52 8.80
C VAL A 35 0.15 0.70 8.68
N GLU A 36 0.08 -0.62 8.91
CA GLU A 36 1.24 -1.51 8.77
C GLU A 36 1.84 -1.44 7.34
N ILE A 37 0.99 -1.44 6.31
CA ILE A 37 1.44 -1.29 4.91
C ILE A 37 2.14 0.05 4.70
N ALA A 38 1.56 1.14 5.21
CA ALA A 38 2.15 2.48 5.07
C ALA A 38 3.53 2.55 5.72
N GLU A 39 3.66 2.05 6.96
CA GLU A 39 4.94 2.00 7.68
C GLU A 39 5.98 1.15 6.93
N LYS A 40 5.59 -0.01 6.40
CA LYS A 40 6.50 -0.86 5.61
C LYS A 40 6.91 -0.20 4.30
N PHE A 41 6.00 0.51 3.64
CA PHE A 41 6.37 1.26 2.44
C PHE A 41 7.30 2.43 2.75
N GLU A 42 7.13 3.11 3.88
CA GLU A 42 8.09 4.13 4.34
C GLU A 42 9.47 3.53 4.59
N GLU A 43 9.56 2.42 5.34
CA GLU A 43 10.80 1.67 5.55
C GLU A 43 11.48 1.32 4.20
N LEU A 44 10.68 0.90 3.21
CA LEU A 44 11.16 0.56 1.88
C LEU A 44 11.61 1.77 1.05
N SER A 45 10.93 2.91 1.18
CA SER A 45 11.25 4.14 0.44
C SER A 45 12.68 4.61 0.72
N ASP A 46 13.16 4.34 1.93
CA ASP A 46 14.52 4.67 2.36
C ASP A 46 15.58 3.66 1.90
N THR A 47 15.18 2.51 1.39
CA THR A 47 16.11 1.47 0.94
C THR A 47 16.82 1.84 -0.37
N PHE A 48 18.00 1.27 -0.55
CA PHE A 48 18.78 1.41 -1.79
C PHE A 48 18.05 0.85 -3.02
N PHE A 49 17.12 -0.09 -2.82
CA PHE A 49 16.33 -0.71 -3.89
C PHE A 49 15.49 0.32 -4.64
N PHE A 50 14.70 1.12 -3.93
CA PHE A 50 13.87 2.16 -4.57
C PHE A 50 14.69 3.37 -5.05
N LYS A 51 15.82 3.67 -4.39
CA LYS A 51 16.75 4.72 -4.81
C LYS A 51 17.50 4.41 -6.11
N THR A 52 17.63 3.14 -6.50
CA THR A 52 18.41 2.72 -7.67
C THR A 52 17.62 1.98 -8.75
N MET A 53 16.41 1.51 -8.44
CA MET A 53 15.56 0.80 -9.39
C MET A 53 14.38 1.69 -9.81
N PRO A 54 14.47 2.33 -11.00
CA PRO A 54 13.49 3.35 -11.40
C PRO A 54 12.09 2.81 -11.70
N SER A 55 11.90 1.50 -11.82
CA SER A 55 10.58 0.92 -12.08
C SER A 55 10.46 -0.49 -11.49
N VAL A 56 9.60 -0.63 -10.49
CA VAL A 56 9.20 -1.91 -9.89
C VAL A 56 7.74 -2.14 -10.27
N PRO A 57 7.42 -3.09 -11.17
CA PRO A 57 6.06 -3.25 -11.71
C PRO A 57 4.99 -3.48 -10.65
N VAL A 58 5.34 -4.15 -9.56
CA VAL A 58 4.40 -4.48 -8.48
C VAL A 58 4.03 -3.24 -7.65
N THR A 59 4.92 -2.25 -7.54
CA THR A 59 4.60 -0.97 -6.90
C THR A 59 3.50 -0.22 -7.63
N ARG A 60 3.39 -0.39 -8.96
CA ARG A 60 2.25 0.14 -9.73
C ARG A 60 0.93 -0.53 -9.35
N THR A 61 0.97 -1.84 -9.10
CA THR A 61 -0.22 -2.60 -8.66
C THR A 61 -0.63 -2.14 -7.25
N ALA A 62 0.31 -2.07 -6.31
CA ALA A 62 0.04 -1.56 -4.96
C ALA A 62 -0.54 -0.14 -4.98
N MET A 63 0.03 0.75 -5.81
CA MET A 63 -0.50 2.10 -6.00
C MET A 63 -1.95 2.08 -6.52
N ARG A 64 -2.26 1.28 -7.55
CA ARG A 64 -3.65 1.16 -8.04
C ARG A 64 -4.60 0.62 -6.98
N ASN A 65 -4.20 -0.43 -6.27
CA ASN A 65 -5.03 -1.03 -5.23
C ASN A 65 -5.29 -0.02 -4.10
N SER A 66 -4.29 0.79 -3.72
CA SER A 66 -4.44 1.84 -2.71
C SER A 66 -5.37 2.98 -3.18
N ALA A 67 -5.31 3.37 -4.45
CA ALA A 67 -6.20 4.38 -5.01
C ALA A 67 -7.64 3.88 -5.08
N GLU A 68 -7.85 2.64 -5.55
CA GLU A 68 -9.17 2.00 -5.59
C GLU A 68 -9.75 1.85 -4.18
N LEU A 69 -8.95 1.44 -3.20
CA LEU A 69 -9.38 1.31 -1.82
C LEU A 69 -9.80 2.66 -1.21
N LEU A 70 -9.11 3.75 -1.57
CA LEU A 70 -9.48 5.10 -1.17
C LEU A 70 -10.81 5.54 -1.80
N GLU A 71 -11.03 5.26 -3.08
CA GLU A 71 -12.31 5.52 -3.75
C GLU A 71 -13.46 4.75 -3.10
N LEU A 72 -13.26 3.47 -2.76
CA LEU A 72 -14.25 2.63 -2.08
C LEU A 72 -14.57 3.15 -0.68
N LYS A 73 -13.56 3.60 0.08
CA LYS A 73 -13.77 4.26 1.37
C LYS A 73 -14.63 5.51 1.23
N GLN A 74 -14.34 6.35 0.24
CA GLN A 74 -15.11 7.58 -0.01
C GLN A 74 -16.55 7.29 -0.47
N ALA A 75 -16.75 6.20 -1.23
CA ALA A 75 -18.06 5.72 -1.63
C ALA A 75 -18.83 5.03 -0.48
N GLY A 76 -18.15 4.64 0.59
CA GLY A 76 -18.72 3.86 1.69
C GLY A 76 -19.05 2.40 1.32
N ASP A 77 -18.42 1.88 0.27
CA ASP A 77 -18.62 0.50 -0.19
C ASP A 77 -17.68 -0.45 0.55
N TRP A 78 -18.11 -0.85 1.75
CA TRP A 78 -17.30 -1.68 2.65
C TRP A 78 -17.18 -3.15 2.21
N GLU A 79 -18.09 -3.63 1.35
CA GLU A 79 -18.04 -5.00 0.83
C GLU A 79 -16.89 -5.13 -0.17
N ALA A 80 -16.86 -4.23 -1.16
CA ALA A 80 -15.75 -4.15 -2.11
C ALA A 80 -14.44 -3.76 -1.41
N PHE A 81 -14.50 -2.86 -0.41
CA PHE A 81 -13.32 -2.44 0.36
C PHE A 81 -12.57 -3.62 0.98
N SER A 82 -13.28 -4.58 1.58
CA SER A 82 -12.64 -5.75 2.21
C SER A 82 -11.88 -6.61 1.19
N THR A 83 -12.41 -6.74 -0.03
CA THR A 83 -11.74 -7.49 -1.10
C THR A 83 -10.51 -6.74 -1.60
N THR A 84 -10.65 -5.46 -1.93
CA THR A 84 -9.55 -4.62 -2.42
C THR A 84 -8.45 -4.45 -1.37
N LEU A 85 -8.78 -4.45 -0.07
CA LEU A 85 -7.79 -4.43 1.01
C LEU A 85 -6.93 -5.70 0.99
N SER A 86 -7.53 -6.85 0.74
CA SER A 86 -6.80 -8.12 0.63
C SER A 86 -5.85 -8.10 -0.57
N ASP A 87 -6.30 -7.55 -1.71
CA ASP A 87 -5.46 -7.36 -2.90
C ASP A 87 -4.32 -6.35 -2.65
N LEU A 88 -4.57 -5.30 -1.86
CA LEU A 88 -3.56 -4.34 -1.45
C LEU A 88 -2.50 -5.03 -0.58
N ILE A 89 -2.91 -5.80 0.43
CA ILE A 89 -2.00 -6.58 1.30
C ILE A 89 -1.12 -7.52 0.47
N GLU A 90 -1.72 -8.29 -0.45
CA GLU A 90 -0.97 -9.22 -1.30
C GLU A 90 0.04 -8.46 -2.19
N SER A 91 -0.39 -7.39 -2.85
CA SER A 91 0.49 -6.59 -3.70
C SER A 91 1.62 -5.94 -2.89
N ALA A 92 1.34 -5.45 -1.68
CA ALA A 92 2.31 -4.86 -0.77
C ALA A 92 3.33 -5.89 -0.28
N GLN A 93 2.87 -7.10 0.08
CA GLN A 93 3.72 -8.22 0.45
C GLN A 93 4.72 -8.54 -0.67
N VAL A 94 4.28 -8.59 -1.92
CA VAL A 94 5.16 -8.83 -3.06
C VAL A 94 6.15 -7.69 -3.27
N VAL A 95 5.78 -6.42 -3.01
CA VAL A 95 6.72 -5.30 -3.06
C VAL A 95 7.82 -5.46 -2.00
N ILE A 96 7.43 -5.77 -0.76
CA ILE A 96 8.34 -5.98 0.38
C ILE A 96 9.33 -7.11 0.09
N GLU A 97 8.84 -8.24 -0.42
CA GLU A 97 9.69 -9.39 -0.77
C GLU A 97 10.68 -9.06 -1.90
N LYS A 98 10.23 -8.32 -2.92
CA LYS A 98 11.08 -7.91 -4.04
C LYS A 98 12.13 -6.89 -3.65
N ALA A 99 11.82 -6.02 -2.70
CA ALA A 99 12.77 -5.07 -2.16
C ALA A 99 13.82 -5.70 -1.22
N GLY A 100 13.71 -7.01 -0.95
CA GLY A 100 14.71 -7.78 -0.22
C GLY A 100 14.38 -8.01 1.25
N MET A 101 13.22 -7.56 1.74
CA MET A 101 12.74 -7.79 3.10
C MET A 101 12.01 -9.15 3.24
N LYS A 102 12.62 -10.21 2.71
CA LYS A 102 12.07 -11.57 2.79
C LYS A 102 11.92 -11.99 4.25
N GLY A 103 10.69 -12.32 4.65
CA GLY A 103 10.34 -12.72 6.03
C GLY A 103 9.52 -11.68 6.81
N THR A 104 9.24 -10.51 6.23
CA THR A 104 8.21 -9.60 6.75
C THR A 104 6.85 -10.08 6.23
N THR A 105 5.88 -10.28 7.11
CA THR A 105 4.52 -10.72 6.76
C THR A 105 3.56 -9.65 7.23
N LEU A 106 2.78 -9.09 6.29
CA LEU A 106 1.68 -8.17 6.59
C LEU A 106 0.49 -8.92 7.19
N THR A 107 -0.23 -8.29 8.12
CA THR A 107 -1.38 -8.87 8.83
C THR A 107 -2.74 -8.32 8.44
#